data_AF-A0A9D7B8C2-F1
#
_entry.id   AF-A0A9D7B8C2-F1
#
_cell.length_a   1.000
_cell.length_b   1.000
_cell.length_c   1.000
_cell.angle_alpha   90.00
_cell.angle_beta   90.00
_cell.angle_gamma   90.00
#
_symmetry.space_group_name_H-M   'P 1'
#
loop_
_entity.id
_entity.type
_entity.pdbx_description
1 polymer ?
#
loop_
_entity_poly.entity_id
_entity_poly.type
_entity_poly.pdbx_seq_one_letter_code
_entity_poly.pdbx_strand_id
1 'polypeptide(L)' 'MPHDKEYVIRLSGLDLGQLIDGLEARADAWRLTAVYLVTGEAPDGFMIEECSDAEEARRIAGHYQRIIRTVVEQWEGQR' A
#
# COMPACT_ATOMS: atom_id res chain seq x y z
N MET A 1 7.08 -18.99 -3.81
CA MET A 1 5.62 -19.15 -4.00
C MET A 1 5.34 -18.98 -5.48
N PRO A 2 4.48 -19.80 -6.11
CA PRO A 2 4.05 -19.51 -7.50
C PRO A 2 3.38 -18.14 -7.54
N HIS A 3 3.84 -17.25 -8.42
CA HIS A 3 3.38 -15.86 -8.51
C HIS A 3 2.00 -15.73 -9.17
N ASP A 4 1.55 -16.77 -9.87
CA ASP A 4 0.29 -16.77 -10.63
C ASP A 4 -0.88 -17.38 -9.86
N LYS A 5 -0.65 -17.79 -8.61
CA LYS A 5 -1.68 -18.42 -7.79
C LYS A 5 -2.50 -17.33 -7.09
N GLU A 6 -3.79 -17.31 -7.39
CA GLU A 6 -4.77 -16.46 -6.70
C GLU A 6 -5.31 -17.14 -5.43
N TYR A 7 -5.73 -16.31 -4.47
CA TYR A 7 -6.27 -16.74 -3.18
C TYR A 7 -7.57 -15.99 -2.88
N VAL A 8 -8.53 -16.70 -2.27
CA VAL A 8 -9.76 -16.11 -1.74
C VAL A 8 -9.61 -15.97 -0.23
N ILE A 9 -9.83 -14.76 0.29
CA ILE A 9 -9.80 -14.45 1.72
C ILE A 9 -11.18 -13.97 2.13
N ARG A 10 -11.71 -14.49 3.25
CA ARG A 10 -12.98 -14.06 3.83
C ARG A 10 -12.71 -13.26 5.09
N LEU A 11 -13.25 -12.04 5.15
CA LEU A 11 -13.11 -11.10 6.26
C LEU A 11 -14.48 -10.59 6.70
N SER A 12 -14.59 -10.18 7.97
CA SER A 12 -15.72 -9.36 8.39
C SER A 12 -15.61 -7.96 7.77
N GLY A 13 -16.72 -7.21 7.71
CA GLY A 13 -16.68 -5.83 7.22
C GLY A 13 -15.74 -4.93 8.05
N LEU A 14 -15.63 -5.19 9.36
CA LEU A 14 -14.72 -4.46 10.24
C LEU A 14 -13.26 -4.78 9.91
N ASP A 15 -12.92 -6.06 9.76
CA ASP A 15 -11.54 -6.48 9.45
C ASP A 15 -11.12 -6.03 8.05
N LEU A 16 -12.06 -6.00 7.10
CA LEU A 16 -11.84 -5.49 5.75
C LEU A 16 -11.49 -4.00 5.78
N GLY A 17 -12.22 -3.19 6.55
CA GLY A 17 -11.91 -1.77 6.74
C GLY A 17 -10.51 -1.58 7.32
N GLN A 18 -10.19 -2.30 8.41
CA GLN A 18 -8.85 -2.24 9.03
C GLN A 18 -7.73 -2.69 8.09
N LEU A 19 -7.97 -3.70 7.25
CA LEU A 19 -7.00 -4.12 6.24
C LEU A 19 -6.74 -3.01 5.23
N ILE A 20 -7.79 -2.36 4.71
CA ILE A 20 -7.66 -1.27 3.75
C ILE A 20 -6.91 -0.08 4.38
N ASP A 21 -7.31 0.34 5.58
CA ASP A 21 -6.66 1.43 6.31
C ASP A 21 -5.15 1.18 6.49
N GLY A 22 -4.79 -0.05 6.88
CA GLY A 22 -3.40 -0.45 7.04
C GLY A 22 -2.63 -0.44 5.71
N LEU A 23 -3.23 -0.92 4.63
CA LEU A 23 -2.62 -0.90 3.30
C LEU A 23 -2.41 0.52 2.78
N GLU A 24 -3.37 1.43 3.02
CA GLU A 24 -3.27 2.85 2.66
C GLU A 24 -2.12 3.53 3.42
N ALA A 25 -2.03 3.31 4.74
CA ALA A 25 -0.93 3.82 5.55
C ALA A 25 0.44 3.35 5.04
N ARG A 26 0.54 2.08 4.60
CA ARG A 26 1.76 1.56 3.96
C ARG A 26 2.03 2.23 2.62
N ALA A 27 1.02 2.37 1.76
CA ALA A 27 1.17 3.04 0.47
C ALA A 27 1.69 4.49 0.63
N ASP A 28 1.15 5.21 1.61
CA ASP A 28 1.57 6.58 1.90
C ASP A 28 2.98 6.67 2.46
N ALA A 29 3.38 5.78 3.38
CA ALA A 29 4.75 5.75 3.89
C ALA A 29 5.78 5.58 2.75
N TRP A 30 5.51 4.69 1.80
CA TRP A 30 6.35 4.49 0.62
C TRP A 30 6.33 5.69 -0.34
N ARG A 31 5.16 6.30 -0.55
CA ARG A 31 5.03 7.50 -1.38
C ARG A 31 5.82 8.67 -0.79
N LEU A 32 5.72 8.89 0.52
CA LEU A 32 6.46 9.93 1.23
C LEU A 32 7.96 9.65 1.25
N THR A 33 8.38 8.39 1.39
CA THR A 33 9.78 7.96 1.23
C THR A 33 10.33 8.36 -0.14
N ALA A 34 9.57 8.10 -1.21
CA ALA A 34 9.98 8.51 -2.54
C ALA A 34 10.08 10.03 -2.71
N VAL A 35 9.19 10.80 -2.09
CA VAL A 35 9.24 12.27 -2.10
C VAL A 35 10.50 12.74 -1.37
N TYR A 36 10.70 12.27 -0.14
CA TYR A 36 11.85 12.63 0.69
C TYR A 36 13.19 12.34 0.00
N LEU A 37 13.32 11.17 -0.65
CA LEU A 37 14.55 10.81 -1.37
C LEU A 37 14.84 11.73 -2.57
N VAL A 38 13.84 12.45 -3.10
CA VAL A 38 14.00 13.39 -4.23
C VAL A 38 14.18 14.83 -3.73
N THR A 39 13.39 15.25 -2.74
CA THR A 39 13.28 16.65 -2.32
C THR A 39 13.96 16.97 -1.00
N GLY A 40 14.20 15.96 -0.16
CA GLY A 40 14.62 16.12 1.24
C GLY A 40 13.49 16.57 2.18
N GLU A 41 12.27 16.74 1.68
CA GLU A 41 11.12 17.22 2.45
C GLU A 41 10.23 16.06 2.91
N ALA A 42 9.78 16.13 4.16
CA ALA A 42 8.80 15.21 4.72
C ALA A 42 7.94 15.87 5.81
N PRO A 43 6.72 15.36 6.06
CA PRO A 43 5.90 15.80 7.19
C PRO A 43 6.56 15.51 8.55
N ASP A 44 6.14 16.22 9.59
CA ASP A 44 6.59 15.96 10.96
C ASP A 44 6.22 14.54 11.41
N GLY A 45 7.17 13.88 12.08
CA GLY A 45 7.01 12.49 12.55
C GLY A 45 7.07 11.43 11.45
N PHE A 46 7.39 11.82 10.20
CA PHE A 46 7.63 10.88 9.12
C PHE A 46 8.84 9.98 9.41
N MET A 47 8.64 8.68 9.22
CA MET A 47 9.71 7.69 9.26
C MET A 47 9.96 7.19 7.83
N ILE A 48 11.19 7.34 7.37
CA ILE A 48 11.60 6.84 6.06
C ILE A 48 11.65 5.31 6.06
N GLU A 49 11.17 4.72 4.97
CA GLU A 49 11.26 3.28 4.73
C GLU A 49 12.63 2.91 4.13
N GLU A 50 13.12 1.72 4.45
CA GLU A 50 14.41 1.24 3.94
C GLU A 50 14.28 0.79 2.48
N CYS A 51 14.98 1.48 1.58
CA CYS A 51 15.08 1.14 0.16
C CYS A 51 16.33 1.77 -0.47
N SER A 52 16.63 1.35 -1.69
CA SER A 52 17.82 1.75 -2.45
C SER A 52 17.67 3.15 -3.05
N ASP A 53 16.47 3.48 -3.54
CA ASP A 53 16.20 4.75 -4.21
C ASP A 53 14.69 5.11 -4.25
N ALA A 54 14.41 6.32 -4.73
CA ALA A 54 13.05 6.84 -4.85
C ALA A 54 12.19 6.06 -5.85
N GLU A 55 12.78 5.41 -6.85
CA GLU A 55 12.03 4.62 -7.82
C GLU A 55 11.54 3.32 -7.20
N GLU A 56 12.38 2.64 -6.43
CA GLU A 56 12.00 1.48 -5.62
C GLU A 56 10.82 1.82 -4.71
N ALA A 57 10.92 2.91 -3.95
CA ALA A 57 9.84 3.38 -3.09
C ALA A 57 8.54 3.64 -3.88
N ARG A 58 8.60 4.28 -5.05
CA ARG A 58 7.43 4.48 -5.93
C ARG A 58 6.83 3.17 -6.42
N ARG A 59 7.67 2.19 -6.82
CA ARG A 59 7.20 0.88 -7.29
C ARG A 59 6.45 0.14 -6.18
N ILE A 60 6.95 0.21 -4.95
CA ILE A 60 6.31 -0.43 -3.78
C ILE A 60 5.00 0.29 -3.44
N ALA A 61 4.97 1.63 -3.39
CA ALA A 61 3.73 2.39 -3.21
C ALA A 61 2.67 2.00 -4.26
N GLY A 62 3.07 1.90 -5.53
CA GLY A 62 2.20 1.44 -6.62
C GLY A 62 1.74 -0.01 -6.48
N HIS A 63 2.52 -0.88 -5.83
CA HIS A 63 2.08 -2.24 -5.50
C HIS A 63 0.96 -2.23 -4.47
N TYR A 64 1.11 -1.47 -3.38
CA TYR A 64 0.04 -1.31 -2.40
C TYR A 64 -1.24 -0.73 -3.02
N GLN A 65 -1.11 0.31 -3.85
CA GLN A 65 -2.26 0.89 -4.56
C GLN A 65 -2.99 -0.13 -5.44
N ARG A 66 -2.26 -1.01 -6.13
CA ARG A 66 -2.86 -2.10 -6.91
C ARG A 66 -3.64 -3.07 -6.02
N ILE A 67 -3.06 -3.46 -4.88
CA ILE A 67 -3.70 -4.37 -3.92
C ILE A 67 -4.98 -3.73 -3.37
N ILE A 68 -4.91 -2.48 -2.91
CA ILE A 68 -6.06 -1.73 -2.39
C ILE A 68 -7.17 -1.69 -3.42
N ARG A 69 -6.86 -1.33 -4.67
CA ARG A 69 -7.85 -1.31 -5.76
C ARG A 69 -8.51 -2.67 -5.95
N THR A 70 -7.74 -3.75 -6.01
CA THR A 70 -8.30 -5.11 -6.14
C THR A 70 -9.22 -5.46 -4.97
N VAL A 71 -8.85 -5.12 -3.74
CA VAL A 71 -9.67 -5.38 -2.55
C VAL A 71 -10.96 -4.55 -2.56
N VAL A 72 -10.88 -3.27 -2.91
CA VAL A 72 -12.04 -2.37 -2.99
C VAL A 72 -13.01 -2.81 -4.09
N GLU A 73 -12.52 -3.13 -5.29
CA GLU A 73 -13.34 -3.65 -6.40
C GLU A 73 -14.08 -4.93 -6.00
N GLN A 74 -13.42 -5.84 -5.28
CA GLN A 74 -14.05 -7.06 -4.76
C GLN A 74 -15.12 -6.76 -3.70
N TRP A 75 -14.89 -5.75 -2.85
CA TRP A 75 -15.84 -5.34 -1.81
C TRP A 75 -17.09 -4.73 -2.41
N GLU A 76 -16.93 -3.81 -3.37
CA GLU A 76 -18.04 -3.17 -4.07
C GLU A 76 -18.89 -4.17 -4.85
N GLY A 77 -18.27 -5.19 -5.46
CA GLY A 77 -19.00 -6.26 -6.16
C GLY A 77 -19.77 -7.22 -5.25
N GLN A 78 -19.53 -7.20 -3.93
CA GLN A 78 -20.22 -8.03 -2.93
C GLN A 78 -21.28 -7.26 -2.13
N ARG A 79 -21.44 -5.96 -2.40
CA ARG A 79 -22.42 -5.08 -1.74
C ARG A 79 -23.77 -5.11 -2.45
#